data_AF-A0AAD5B7W6-F1
#
_entry.id   AF-A0AAD5B7W6-F1
#
_cell.length_a   1.000
_cell.length_b   1.000
_cell.length_c   1.000
_cell.angle_alpha   90.00
_cell.angle_beta   90.00
_cell.angle_gamma   90.00
#
_symmetry.space_group_name_H-M   'P 1'
#
loop_
_entity.id
_entity.type
_entity.pdbx_description
1 polymer ?
#
loop_
_entity_poly.entity_id
_entity_poly.type
_entity_poly.pdbx_seq_one_letter_code
_entity_poly.pdbx_strand_id
1 'polypeptide(L)'
;MNSARAYCFCVFFVLAFLSVVQVGKCAPPTCYSRAVQLGKEIMDLLEKTHRSPRTTECAEYFPKMFMDVHNSCVTAKLRDFLYTLENLPIDYCRVRPRILFLKRKIRVLYEIISRICYRDLVPLTNDCEALDTGISQPRYTEDTLQLLEEER
;
A
#
# COMPACT_ATOMS: atom_id res chain seq x y z
N MET A 1 11.37 33.60 46.57
CA MET A 1 10.00 33.84 46.10
C MET A 1 10.00 34.07 44.59
N ASN A 2 9.58 33.17 43.70
CA ASN A 2 9.22 31.77 43.86
C ASN A 2 9.41 31.07 42.50
N SER A 3 10.16 29.98 42.56
CA SER A 3 10.30 28.86 41.61
C SER A 3 9.05 28.56 40.75
N ALA A 4 7.86 28.88 41.25
CA ALA A 4 6.55 28.71 40.61
C ALA A 4 6.41 29.30 39.19
N ARG A 5 7.11 30.39 38.84
CA ARG A 5 7.01 31.00 37.49
C ARG A 5 7.66 30.16 36.40
N ALA A 6 8.79 29.50 36.68
CA ALA A 6 9.50 28.63 35.74
C ALA A 6 8.74 27.30 35.53
N TYR A 7 8.18 26.73 36.60
CA TYR A 7 7.31 25.56 36.51
C TYR A 7 6.04 25.85 35.69
N CYS A 8 5.45 27.04 35.82
CA CYS A 8 4.26 27.42 35.05
C CYS A 8 4.56 27.58 33.55
N PHE A 9 5.71 28.17 33.18
CA PHE A 9 6.14 28.26 31.77
C PHE A 9 6.48 26.89 31.15
N CYS A 10 7.17 26.01 31.88
CA CYS A 10 7.44 24.65 31.42
C CYS A 10 6.16 23.81 31.31
N VAL A 11 5.22 23.94 32.26
CA VAL A 11 3.92 23.27 32.20
C VAL A 11 3.08 23.79 31.03
N PHE A 12 3.10 25.09 30.74
CA PHE A 12 2.41 25.66 29.57
C PHE A 12 3.01 25.17 28.25
N PHE A 13 4.34 25.09 28.15
CA PHE A 13 5.02 24.53 26.97
C PHE A 13 4.71 23.03 26.80
N VAL A 14 4.75 22.25 27.87
CA VAL A 14 4.45 20.80 27.83
C VAL A 14 2.98 20.53 27.50
N LEU A 15 2.03 21.32 28.05
CA LEU A 15 0.60 21.22 27.72
C LEU A 15 0.29 21.68 26.29
N ALA A 16 0.97 22.72 25.79
CA ALA A 16 0.85 23.16 24.40
C ALA A 16 1.42 22.11 23.43
N PHE A 17 2.57 21.49 23.75
CA PHE A 17 3.12 20.39 22.95
C PHE A 17 2.24 19.13 22.98
N LEU A 18 1.65 18.79 24.12
CA LEU A 18 0.73 17.64 24.25
C LEU A 18 -0.56 17.82 23.45
N SER A 19 -1.12 19.04 23.42
CA SER A 19 -2.32 19.34 22.63
C SER A 19 -2.04 19.27 21.12
N VAL A 20 -0.87 19.71 20.65
CA VAL A 20 -0.48 19.56 19.24
C VAL A 20 -0.28 18.08 18.85
N VAL A 21 0.30 17.25 19.72
CA VAL A 21 0.48 15.81 19.46
C VAL A 21 -0.85 15.05 19.45
N GLN A 22 -1.86 15.49 20.20
CA GLN A 22 -3.20 14.89 20.18
C GLN A 22 -4.00 15.21 18.91
N VAL A 23 -3.81 16.38 18.30
CA VAL A 23 -4.50 16.75 17.04
C VAL A 23 -4.11 15.82 15.89
N GLY A 24 -2.88 15.32 15.86
CA GLY A 24 -2.44 14.35 14.83
C GLY A 24 -3.17 13.01 14.87
N LYS A 25 -3.81 12.64 15.99
CA LYS A 25 -4.60 11.40 16.13
C LYS A 25 -6.10 11.61 15.95
N CYS A 26 -6.58 12.86 16.02
CA CYS A 26 -7.99 13.22 15.93
C CYS A 26 -8.41 13.71 14.53
N ALA A 27 -7.47 14.00 13.64
CA ALA A 27 -7.80 14.25 12.25
C ALA A 27 -8.18 12.91 11.58
N PRO A 28 -9.37 12.78 10.97
CA PRO A 28 -9.69 11.59 10.18
C PRO A 28 -8.62 11.43 9.09
N PRO A 29 -8.18 10.20 8.77
CA PRO A 29 -7.16 10.01 7.76
C PRO A 29 -7.62 10.65 6.45
N THR A 30 -6.76 11.46 5.85
CA THR A 30 -7.00 11.99 4.50
C THR A 30 -7.13 10.83 3.52
N CYS A 31 -7.73 11.10 2.36
CA CYS A 31 -7.90 10.09 1.31
C CYS A 31 -6.57 9.41 0.98
N TYR A 32 -5.53 10.22 0.81
CA TYR A 32 -4.15 9.77 0.60
C TYR A 32 -3.61 8.88 1.71
N SER A 33 -3.64 9.33 2.98
CA SER A 33 -3.05 8.56 4.08
C SER A 33 -3.80 7.24 4.29
N ARG A 34 -5.12 7.23 4.06
CA ARG A 34 -5.93 6.01 4.09
C ARG A 34 -5.55 5.04 2.98
N ALA A 35 -5.39 5.52 1.74
CA ALA A 35 -4.99 4.68 0.61
C ALA A 35 -3.61 4.04 0.84
N VAL A 36 -2.63 4.83 1.27
CA VAL A 36 -1.27 4.35 1.60
C VAL A 36 -1.30 3.31 2.73
N GLN A 37 -2.03 3.59 3.82
CA GLN A 37 -2.15 2.67 4.94
C GLN A 37 -2.80 1.36 4.52
N LEU A 38 -3.92 1.43 3.79
CA LEU A 38 -4.64 0.26 3.32
C LEU A 38 -3.80 -0.56 2.35
N GLY A 39 -2.98 0.08 1.52
CA GLY A 39 -2.05 -0.63 0.64
C GLY A 39 -1.00 -1.45 1.40
N LYS A 40 -0.43 -0.88 2.46
CA LYS A 40 0.48 -1.60 3.37
C LYS A 40 -0.20 -2.79 4.06
N GLU A 41 -1.44 -2.59 4.54
CA GLU A 41 -2.23 -3.67 5.15
C GLU A 41 -2.49 -4.82 4.16
N ILE A 42 -2.71 -4.52 2.87
CA ILE A 42 -2.91 -5.55 1.84
C ILE A 42 -1.61 -6.31 1.58
N MET A 43 -0.47 -5.62 1.47
CA MET A 43 0.82 -6.27 1.25
C MET A 43 1.20 -7.21 2.40
N ASP A 44 1.03 -6.76 3.65
CA ASP A 44 1.23 -7.60 4.83
C ASP A 44 0.28 -8.81 4.86
N LEU A 45 -0.99 -8.59 4.48
CA LEU A 45 -1.96 -9.68 4.39
C LEU A 45 -1.61 -10.69 3.30
N LEU A 46 -1.13 -10.22 2.14
CA LEU A 46 -0.69 -11.04 1.02
C LEU A 46 0.53 -11.88 1.43
N GLU A 47 1.55 -11.27 2.02
CA GLU A 47 2.73 -11.97 2.53
C GLU A 47 2.33 -13.08 3.52
N LYS A 48 1.49 -12.76 4.50
CA LYS A 48 1.00 -13.76 5.46
C LYS A 48 0.16 -14.86 4.81
N THR A 49 -0.46 -14.60 3.67
CA THR A 49 -1.26 -15.58 2.92
C THR A 49 -0.35 -16.55 2.17
N HIS A 50 0.76 -16.06 1.58
CA HIS A 50 1.81 -16.91 1.01
C HIS A 50 2.56 -17.72 2.07
N ARG A 51 2.81 -17.14 3.27
CA ARG A 51 3.56 -17.82 4.33
C ARG A 51 2.76 -18.86 5.11
N SER A 52 1.43 -18.74 5.15
CA SER A 52 0.61 -19.64 5.96
C SER A 52 0.40 -20.99 5.27
N PRO A 53 0.68 -22.13 5.91
CA PRO A 53 0.48 -23.45 5.30
C PRO A 53 -0.99 -23.75 4.97
N ARG A 54 -1.93 -23.03 5.60
CA ARG A 54 -3.38 -23.19 5.35
C ARG A 54 -3.86 -22.48 4.09
N THR A 55 -3.08 -21.55 3.56
CA THR A 55 -3.45 -20.73 2.39
C THR A 55 -2.38 -20.71 1.31
N THR A 56 -1.23 -21.36 1.54
CA THR A 56 -0.11 -21.39 0.58
C THR A 56 -0.53 -21.96 -0.77
N GLU A 57 -1.26 -23.09 -0.79
CA GLU A 57 -1.75 -23.73 -2.03
C GLU A 57 -2.66 -22.79 -2.82
N CYS A 58 -3.55 -22.07 -2.14
CA CYS A 58 -4.40 -21.07 -2.79
C CYS A 58 -3.62 -19.85 -3.28
N ALA A 59 -2.54 -19.49 -2.58
CA ALA A 59 -1.73 -18.32 -2.88
C ALA A 59 -0.84 -18.52 -4.12
N GLU A 60 -0.61 -19.77 -4.56
CA GLU A 60 0.13 -20.08 -5.79
C GLU A 60 -0.56 -19.50 -7.04
N TYR A 61 -1.87 -19.35 -7.00
CA TYR A 61 -2.65 -18.75 -8.08
C TYR A 61 -2.68 -17.22 -8.04
N PHE A 62 -2.16 -16.60 -6.99
CA PHE A 62 -2.18 -15.14 -6.88
C PHE A 62 -1.10 -14.55 -7.77
N PRO A 63 -1.40 -13.49 -8.53
CA PRO A 63 -0.38 -12.82 -9.30
C PRO A 63 0.62 -12.19 -8.33
N LYS A 64 1.90 -12.25 -8.68
CA LYS A 64 2.92 -11.46 -8.00
C LYS A 64 2.54 -9.98 -8.17
N MET A 65 2.49 -9.25 -7.06
CA MET A 65 2.27 -7.81 -7.11
C MET A 65 3.01 -7.11 -5.97
N PHE A 66 3.55 -5.94 -6.29
CA PHE A 66 4.12 -5.00 -5.34
C PHE A 66 3.27 -3.74 -5.38
N MET A 67 2.57 -3.47 -4.29
CA MET A 67 1.62 -2.38 -4.27
C MET A 67 2.32 -1.04 -4.05
N ASP A 68 2.31 -0.20 -5.08
CA ASP A 68 2.62 1.22 -4.98
C ASP A 68 1.42 2.07 -5.42
N VAL A 69 0.82 2.79 -4.47
CA VAL A 69 -0.33 3.66 -4.74
C VAL A 69 0.03 4.91 -5.54
N HIS A 70 1.31 5.23 -5.67
CA HIS A 70 1.80 6.36 -6.47
C HIS A 70 2.10 5.95 -7.92
N ASN A 71 1.87 4.69 -8.28
CA ASN A 71 2.04 4.21 -9.64
C ASN A 71 0.74 4.39 -10.44
N SER A 72 0.83 4.93 -11.65
CA SER A 72 -0.35 5.16 -12.51
C SER A 72 -1.10 3.87 -12.84
N CYS A 73 -0.39 2.74 -12.90
CA CYS A 73 -0.92 1.45 -13.32
C CYS A 73 -1.56 0.66 -12.16
N VAL A 74 -1.49 1.17 -10.92
CA VAL A 74 -1.97 0.46 -9.71
C VAL A 74 -3.45 0.09 -9.81
N THR A 75 -4.28 0.96 -10.40
CA THR A 75 -5.73 0.72 -10.51
C THR A 75 -6.05 -0.43 -11.46
N ALA A 76 -5.31 -0.56 -12.56
CA ALA A 76 -5.42 -1.69 -13.48
C ALA A 76 -4.98 -2.98 -12.77
N LYS A 77 -3.83 -2.95 -12.08
CA LYS A 77 -3.32 -4.11 -11.35
C LYS A 77 -4.26 -4.62 -10.27
N LEU A 78 -4.91 -3.72 -9.53
CA LEU A 78 -5.93 -4.07 -8.54
C LEU A 78 -7.15 -4.75 -9.17
N ARG A 79 -7.58 -4.30 -10.35
CA ARG A 79 -8.69 -4.91 -11.10
C ARG A 79 -8.34 -6.34 -11.51
N ASP A 80 -7.16 -6.55 -12.06
CA ASP A 80 -6.69 -7.87 -12.48
C ASP A 80 -6.57 -8.82 -11.29
N PHE A 81 -6.05 -8.32 -10.16
CA PHE A 81 -5.97 -9.10 -8.93
C PHE A 81 -7.36 -9.51 -8.42
N LEU A 82 -8.34 -8.61 -8.44
CA LEU A 82 -9.72 -8.91 -8.07
C LEU A 82 -10.33 -9.98 -8.98
N TYR A 83 -10.08 -9.89 -10.29
CA TYR A 83 -10.54 -10.88 -11.25
C TYR A 83 -9.94 -12.26 -10.95
N THR A 84 -8.65 -12.35 -10.65
CA THR A 84 -8.00 -13.62 -10.28
C THR A 84 -8.58 -14.19 -8.98
N LEU A 85 -8.79 -13.35 -7.96
CA LEU A 85 -9.41 -13.79 -6.70
C LEU A 85 -10.86 -14.27 -6.87
N GLU A 86 -11.59 -13.72 -7.84
CA GLU A 86 -12.96 -14.12 -8.17
C GLU A 86 -13.03 -15.45 -8.91
N ASN A 87 -12.02 -15.71 -9.75
CA ASN A 87 -11.97 -16.86 -10.65
C ASN A 87 -10.90 -17.88 -10.25
N LEU A 88 -10.68 -18.07 -8.94
CA LEU A 88 -9.73 -19.09 -8.46
C LEU A 88 -10.18 -20.49 -8.92
N PRO A 89 -9.27 -21.32 -9.47
CA PRO A 89 -9.63 -22.62 -10.01
C PRO A 89 -10.18 -23.56 -8.94
N ILE A 90 -9.75 -23.39 -7.69
CA ILE A 90 -10.14 -24.23 -6.57
C ILE A 90 -11.26 -23.58 -5.76
N ASP A 91 -12.43 -24.23 -5.68
CA ASP A 91 -13.62 -23.70 -4.99
C ASP A 91 -13.37 -23.44 -3.50
N TYR A 92 -12.65 -24.33 -2.81
CA TYR A 92 -12.40 -24.17 -1.38
C TYR A 92 -11.58 -22.90 -1.09
N CYS A 93 -10.71 -22.47 -2.01
CA CYS A 93 -9.90 -21.26 -1.87
C CYS A 93 -10.78 -20.00 -1.87
N ARG A 94 -11.83 -19.97 -2.70
CA ARG A 94 -12.74 -18.81 -2.79
C ARG A 94 -13.49 -18.53 -1.49
N VAL A 95 -13.78 -19.58 -0.71
CA VAL A 95 -14.52 -19.46 0.55
C VAL A 95 -13.61 -19.35 1.78
N ARG A 96 -12.27 -19.43 1.63
CA ARG A 96 -11.35 -19.28 2.77
C ARG A 96 -11.48 -17.89 3.39
N PRO A 97 -11.63 -17.77 4.73
CA PRO A 97 -11.82 -16.47 5.39
C PRO A 97 -10.73 -15.45 5.08
N ARG A 98 -9.46 -15.89 5.02
CA ARG A 98 -8.32 -15.01 4.73
C ARG A 98 -8.36 -14.46 3.31
N ILE A 99 -8.77 -15.28 2.34
CA ILE A 99 -8.88 -14.91 0.93
C ILE A 99 -10.06 -13.96 0.73
N LEU A 100 -11.20 -14.24 1.37
CA LEU A 100 -12.34 -13.32 1.40
C LEU A 100 -11.99 -11.97 2.02
N PHE A 101 -11.21 -11.97 3.10
CA PHE A 101 -10.76 -10.74 3.74
C PHE A 101 -9.80 -9.94 2.84
N LEU A 102 -8.85 -10.62 2.19
CA LEU A 102 -7.94 -10.02 1.21
C LEU A 102 -8.72 -9.39 0.04
N LYS A 103 -9.66 -10.15 -0.54
CA LYS A 103 -10.55 -9.67 -1.60
C LYS A 103 -11.29 -8.39 -1.21
N ARG A 104 -11.87 -8.35 0.00
CA ARG A 104 -12.58 -7.17 0.51
C ARG A 104 -11.65 -5.97 0.64
N LYS A 105 -10.45 -6.15 1.21
CA LYS A 105 -9.46 -5.07 1.37
C LYS A 105 -9.03 -4.49 0.03
N ILE A 106 -8.73 -5.35 -0.94
CA ILE A 106 -8.36 -4.94 -2.31
C ILE A 106 -9.50 -4.19 -3.00
N ARG A 107 -10.74 -4.67 -2.86
CA ARG A 107 -11.92 -3.98 -3.40
C ARG A 107 -12.11 -2.59 -2.80
N VAL A 108 -11.97 -2.47 -1.48
CA VAL A 108 -12.05 -1.18 -0.79
C VAL A 108 -10.95 -0.25 -1.28
N LEU A 109 -9.72 -0.74 -1.45
CA LEU A 109 -8.64 0.09 -1.98
C LEU A 109 -8.92 0.54 -3.42
N TYR A 110 -9.38 -0.37 -4.27
CA TYR A 110 -9.76 -0.06 -5.65
C TYR A 110 -10.82 1.06 -5.70
N GLU A 111 -11.86 0.97 -4.87
CA GLU A 111 -12.89 2.00 -4.78
C GLU A 111 -12.36 3.34 -4.24
N ILE A 112 -11.50 3.30 -3.21
CA ILE A 112 -10.86 4.49 -2.65
C ILE A 112 -10.03 5.20 -3.72
N ILE A 113 -9.14 4.49 -4.43
CA ILE A 113 -8.27 5.10 -5.44
C ILE A 113 -9.09 5.58 -6.65
N SER A 114 -10.00 4.76 -7.16
CA SER A 114 -10.70 5.04 -8.42
C SER A 114 -11.82 6.08 -8.30
N ARG A 115 -12.46 6.21 -7.14
CA ARG A 115 -13.64 7.09 -6.96
C ARG A 115 -13.39 8.21 -5.96
N ILE A 116 -12.86 7.87 -4.79
CA ILE A 116 -12.80 8.81 -3.66
C ILE A 116 -11.57 9.73 -3.78
N CYS A 117 -10.40 9.15 -4.03
CA CYS A 117 -9.12 9.86 -4.06
C CYS A 117 -8.63 10.20 -5.48
N TYR A 118 -9.47 10.10 -6.51
CA TYR A 118 -9.00 10.17 -7.91
C TYR A 118 -8.24 11.47 -8.24
N ARG A 119 -8.50 12.57 -7.52
CA ARG A 119 -7.78 13.85 -7.65
C ARG A 119 -6.64 14.04 -6.66
N ASP A 120 -6.70 13.35 -5.53
CA ASP A 120 -5.74 13.50 -4.43
C ASP A 120 -4.52 12.59 -4.60
N LEU A 121 -4.69 11.46 -5.28
CA LEU A 121 -3.60 10.56 -5.66
C LEU A 121 -3.07 10.96 -7.05
N VAL A 122 -2.07 11.83 -7.05
CA VAL A 122 -1.29 12.12 -8.26
C VAL A 122 -0.25 11.00 -8.43
N PRO A 123 -0.23 10.27 -9.56
CA PRO A 123 0.82 9.29 -9.83
C PRO A 123 2.18 9.98 -9.93
N LEU A 124 3.17 9.47 -9.21
CA LEU A 124 4.57 9.93 -9.29
C LEU A 124 5.36 9.11 -10.32
N THR A 125 4.95 7.88 -10.59
CA THR A 125 5.64 6.96 -11.51
C THR A 125 4.66 6.27 -12.46
N ASN A 126 5.13 5.99 -13.67
CA ASN A 126 4.41 5.24 -14.70
C ASN A 126 5.07 3.88 -15.00
N ASP A 127 6.03 3.46 -14.16
CA ASP A 127 6.73 2.19 -14.32
C ASP A 127 5.84 1.02 -13.91
N CYS A 128 4.98 0.56 -14.83
CA CYS A 128 4.07 -0.55 -14.53
C CYS A 128 4.81 -1.86 -14.22
N GLU A 129 6.03 -2.05 -14.75
CA GLU A 129 6.81 -3.27 -14.54
C GLU A 129 7.27 -3.40 -13.08
N ALA A 130 7.46 -2.27 -12.38
CA ALA A 130 7.74 -2.25 -10.96
C ALA A 130 6.62 -2.89 -10.11
N LEU A 131 5.36 -2.83 -10.56
CA LEU A 131 4.25 -3.48 -9.86
C LEU A 131 4.31 -5.00 -9.95
N ASP A 132 5.00 -5.55 -10.94
CA ASP A 132 5.14 -6.99 -11.16
C ASP A 132 6.43 -7.54 -10.55
N THR A 133 7.52 -6.79 -10.67
CA THR A 133 8.88 -7.20 -10.28
C THR A 133 9.30 -6.68 -8.91
N GLY A 134 8.70 -5.58 -8.45
CA GLY A 134 9.09 -4.89 -7.23
C GLY A 134 10.34 -4.01 -7.39
N ILE A 135 10.84 -3.88 -8.62
CA ILE A 135 12.05 -3.11 -8.96
C ILE A 135 11.60 -1.88 -9.75
N SER A 136 11.87 -0.68 -9.24
CA SER A 136 11.58 0.57 -9.94
C SER A 136 12.75 1.02 -10.83
N GLN A 137 12.45 1.52 -12.02
CA GLN A 137 13.36 2.18 -12.94
C GLN A 137 14.01 3.45 -12.33
N PRO A 138 15.21 3.85 -12.79
CA PRO A 138 15.98 3.27 -13.89
C PRO A 138 16.85 2.08 -13.48
N ARG A 139 16.92 1.05 -14.34
CA ARG A 139 17.86 -0.08 -14.17
C ARG A 139 19.20 0.27 -14.81
N TYR A 140 19.98 1.10 -14.11
CA TYR A 140 21.25 1.63 -14.62
C TYR A 140 22.18 0.56 -15.24
N THR A 141 22.19 -0.67 -14.71
CA THR A 141 23.04 -1.76 -15.21
C THR A 141 22.57 -2.37 -16.53
N GLU A 142 21.26 -2.40 -16.78
CA GLU A 142 20.66 -3.03 -17.96
C GLU A 142 20.70 -2.06 -19.15
N ASP A 143 20.41 -0.79 -18.88
CA ASP A 143 20.53 0.30 -19.87
C ASP A 143 21.98 0.51 -20.30
N THR A 144 22.95 0.40 -19.38
CA THR A 144 24.38 0.47 -19.72
C THR A 144 24.80 -0.71 -20.61
N LEU A 145 24.23 -1.89 -20.41
CA LEU A 145 24.56 -3.08 -21.21
C LEU A 145 24.01 -2.98 -22.64
N GLN A 146 22.78 -2.48 -22.80
CA GLN A 146 22.19 -2.25 -24.13
C GLN A 146 22.97 -1.20 -24.93
N LEU A 147 23.43 -0.11 -24.30
CA LEU A 147 24.28 0.87 -24.98
C LEU A 147 25.59 0.26 -25.50
N LEU A 148 26.18 -0.68 -24.75
CA LEU A 148 27.42 -1.35 -25.15
C LEU A 148 27.22 -2.40 -26.25
N GLU A 149 25.99 -2.89 -26.44
CA GLU A 149 25.66 -3.88 -27.46
C GLU A 149 25.20 -3.24 -28.77
N GLU A 150 24.52 -2.08 -28.73
CA GLU A 150 24.18 -1.29 -29.92
C GLU A 150 25.40 -0.62 -30.59
N GLU A 151 26.52 -0.44 -29.87
CA GLU A 151 27.76 0.14 -30.40
C GLU A 151 28.66 -0.90 -31.12
N ARG A 152 28.23 -2.16 -31.23
CA ARG A 152 28.96 -3.26 -31.91
C ARG A 152 28.31 -3.66 -33.23
#